data_AF-A0A1Q3BII5-F1
#
_entry.id   AF-A0A1Q3BII5-F1
#
_cell.length_a   1.000
_cell.length_b   1.000
_cell.length_c   1.000
_cell.angle_alpha   90.00
_cell.angle_beta   90.00
_cell.angle_gamma   90.00
#
_symmetry.space_group_name_H-M   'P 1'
#
loop_
_entity.id
_entity.type
_entity.pdbx_description
1 polymer ?
#
loop_
_entity_poly.entity_id
_entity_poly.type
_entity_poly.pdbx_seq_one_letter_code
_entity_poly.pdbx_strand_id
1 'polypeptide(L)'
;MEGLNVSDAKLMVYVHPSKSNNVPQAILRELSSLLFSYIETFDGVVLAYDVDILDKSARILSGLHPYFGVRLKAKLLLFSPKPDMLLEGKVVKLTQDSIHVIVLGFSSAIIAEDDIRQEFKYKLKHGEERFASRSNKRHVIKVGTMIRFLVKSVDKEILHISGSLIPAQTGSIRLLDKNSEDVLLTDRGNKKRRESDGETKTRDHGTVGGNAFSLNNDHPIKKSKRHKIANNN
;
A
#
# COMPACT_ATOMS: atom_id res chain seq x y z
N MET A 1 2.49 5.04 2.34
CA MET A 1 1.09 4.75 2.73
C MET A 1 0.47 6.05 3.18
N GLU A 2 -0.82 6.25 2.93
CA GLU A 2 -1.55 7.38 3.50
C GLU A 2 -1.82 7.16 5.00
N GLY A 3 -2.36 8.16 5.68
CA GLY A 3 -2.57 8.12 7.13
C GLY A 3 -1.29 8.14 7.99
N LEU A 4 -0.11 8.32 7.38
CA LEU A 4 1.15 8.56 8.10
C LEU A 4 1.59 10.01 7.93
N ASN A 5 1.89 10.69 9.04
CA ASN A 5 2.36 12.08 9.06
C ASN A 5 3.39 12.32 10.16
N VAL A 6 4.24 13.33 9.98
CA VAL A 6 5.17 13.82 11.02
C VAL A 6 4.66 15.16 11.52
N SER A 7 4.72 15.39 12.83
CA SER A 7 4.28 16.63 13.49
C SER A 7 5.34 17.18 14.44
N ASP A 8 5.67 18.46 14.31
CA ASP A 8 6.55 19.19 15.24
C ASP A 8 5.76 19.65 16.48
N ALA A 9 5.85 18.86 17.55
CA ALA A 9 5.18 19.10 18.82
C ALA A 9 6.04 19.94 19.79
N LYS A 10 5.39 20.85 20.52
CA LYS A 10 5.93 21.47 21.74
C LYS A 10 5.23 20.84 22.94
N LEU A 11 5.94 20.02 23.70
CA LEU A 11 5.36 19.27 24.83
C LEU A 11 5.88 19.80 26.16
N MET A 12 5.12 19.55 27.23
CA MET A 12 5.57 19.69 28.61
C MET A 12 5.43 18.34 29.30
N VAL A 13 6.55 17.79 29.76
CA VAL A 13 6.61 16.52 30.50
C VAL A 13 6.85 16.81 31.96
N TYR A 14 6.05 16.20 32.84
CA TYR A 14 6.15 16.36 34.29
C TYR A 14 6.98 15.23 34.88
N VAL A 15 8.11 15.57 35.49
CA VAL A 15 9.03 14.60 36.08
C VAL A 15 8.97 14.65 37.60
N HIS A 16 8.89 13.48 38.23
CA HIS A 16 8.85 13.35 39.69
C HIS A 16 10.24 13.63 40.32
N PRO A 17 10.34 14.29 41.50
CA PRO A 17 11.61 14.60 42.15
C PRO A 17 12.57 13.42 42.32
N SER A 18 12.08 12.20 42.57
CA SER A 18 12.93 11.00 42.68
C SER A 18 13.58 10.55 41.36
N LYS A 19 13.38 11.29 40.27
CA LYS A 19 14.02 11.12 38.95
C LYS A 19 14.85 12.33 38.50
N SER A 20 15.01 13.35 39.35
CA SER A 20 15.87 14.53 39.07
C SER A 20 17.30 14.16 38.67
N ASN A 21 17.87 13.10 39.28
CA ASN A 21 19.22 12.61 38.98
C ASN A 21 19.38 12.06 37.55
N ASN A 22 18.30 11.78 36.82
CA ASN A 22 18.34 11.41 35.40
C ASN A 22 17.06 11.85 34.67
N VAL A 23 16.93 13.17 34.48
CA VAL A 23 15.81 13.79 33.74
C VAL A 23 15.66 13.25 32.31
N PRO A 24 16.72 13.06 31.50
CA PRO A 24 16.56 12.54 30.13
C PRO A 24 15.91 11.16 30.09
N GLN A 25 16.33 10.21 30.95
CA GLN A 25 15.71 8.88 31.01
C GLN A 25 14.25 8.94 31.50
N ALA A 26 13.90 9.90 32.36
CA ALA A 26 12.53 10.11 32.79
C ALA A 26 11.65 10.64 31.65
N ILE A 27 12.15 11.60 30.86
CA ILE A 27 11.46 12.13 29.67
C ILE A 27 11.28 11.04 28.61
N LEU A 28 12.33 10.26 28.31
CA LEU A 28 12.24 9.16 27.36
C LEU A 28 11.24 8.09 27.81
N ARG A 29 11.18 7.77 29.12
CA ARG A 29 10.16 6.87 29.66
C ARG A 29 8.74 7.40 29.47
N GLU A 30 8.52 8.70 29.66
CA GLU A 30 7.20 9.31 29.49
C GLU A 30 6.80 9.38 28.01
N LEU A 31 7.70 9.80 27.12
CA LEU A 31 7.42 9.78 25.67
C LEU A 31 7.22 8.34 25.15
N SER A 32 7.84 7.34 25.78
CA SER A 32 7.60 5.92 25.48
C SER A 32 6.23 5.41 25.96
N SER A 33 5.58 6.03 26.96
CA SER A 33 4.22 5.63 27.38
C SER A 33 3.15 6.05 26.37
N LEU A 34 3.44 7.08 25.57
CA LEU A 34 2.57 7.58 24.50
C LEU A 34 2.58 6.69 23.24
N LEU A 35 3.55 5.78 23.09
CA LEU A 35 3.65 4.91 21.92
C LEU A 35 2.44 3.97 21.81
N PHE A 36 1.92 3.84 20.60
CA PHE A 36 0.68 3.14 20.25
C PHE A 36 -0.59 3.67 20.95
N SER A 37 -0.51 4.80 21.66
CA SER A 37 -1.66 5.51 22.22
C SER A 37 -2.18 6.57 21.24
N TYR A 38 -3.50 6.70 21.13
CA TYR A 38 -4.14 7.80 20.41
C TYR A 38 -4.09 9.09 21.25
N ILE A 39 -3.72 10.21 20.63
CA ILE A 39 -3.68 11.53 21.28
C ILE A 39 -4.60 12.49 20.51
N GLU A 40 -5.67 12.93 21.16
CA GLU A 40 -6.67 13.85 20.59
C GLU A 40 -6.04 15.13 20.03
N THR A 41 -5.10 15.73 20.76
CA THR A 41 -4.35 16.95 20.37
C THR A 41 -3.61 16.83 19.04
N PHE A 42 -3.32 15.60 18.59
CA PHE A 42 -2.62 15.31 17.34
C PHE A 42 -3.48 14.54 16.32
N ASP A 43 -4.74 14.24 16.66
CA ASP A 43 -5.69 13.47 15.84
C ASP A 43 -5.09 12.14 15.30
N GLY A 44 -4.30 11.45 16.12
CA GLY A 44 -3.52 10.28 15.69
C GLY A 44 -2.83 9.49 16.79
N VAL A 45 -2.35 8.31 16.40
CA VAL A 45 -1.60 7.37 17.24
C VAL A 45 -0.10 7.62 17.12
N VAL A 46 0.63 7.76 18.22
CA VAL A 46 2.09 7.96 18.16
C VAL A 46 2.80 6.63 17.85
N LEU A 47 3.53 6.56 16.74
CA LEU A 47 4.33 5.38 16.35
C LEU A 47 5.79 5.48 16.79
N ALA A 48 6.34 6.69 16.76
CA ALA A 48 7.71 6.99 17.16
C ALA A 48 7.83 8.48 17.53
N TYR A 49 8.88 8.81 18.26
CA TYR A 49 9.26 10.20 18.57
C TYR A 49 10.76 10.40 18.38
N ASP A 50 11.14 11.62 18.05
CA ASP A 50 12.50 12.18 18.10
C ASP A 50 12.44 13.48 18.92
N VAL A 51 13.41 13.76 19.80
CA VAL A 51 13.24 14.75 20.88
C VAL A 51 14.47 15.63 21.17
N ASP A 52 14.27 16.94 21.01
CA ASP A 52 15.19 17.99 21.46
C ASP A 52 14.76 18.48 22.86
N ILE A 53 15.53 18.12 23.89
CA ILE A 53 15.36 18.65 25.25
C ILE A 53 15.93 20.09 25.29
N LEU A 54 15.04 21.09 25.25
CA LEU A 54 15.42 22.50 25.18
C LEU A 54 15.78 23.11 26.53
N ASP A 55 14.96 22.88 27.55
CA ASP A 55 15.12 23.54 28.85
C ASP A 55 16.04 22.74 29.77
N LYS A 56 17.13 23.40 30.20
CA LYS A 56 17.96 22.94 31.33
C LYS A 56 17.37 23.33 32.69
N SER A 57 16.32 24.16 32.72
CA SER A 57 15.64 24.63 33.92
C SER A 57 14.14 24.28 33.89
N ALA A 58 13.74 23.38 34.78
CA ALA A 58 12.34 22.98 34.93
C ALA A 58 11.58 23.91 35.89
N ARG A 59 10.26 23.97 35.75
CA ARG A 59 9.37 24.70 36.68
C ARG A 59 8.70 23.73 37.64
N ILE A 60 8.88 23.91 38.94
CA ILE A 60 8.16 23.15 39.98
C ILE A 60 6.70 23.60 39.98
N LEU A 61 5.76 22.64 40.03
CA LEU A 61 4.33 22.94 40.21
C LEU A 61 3.96 22.94 41.70
N SER A 62 3.76 24.14 42.25
CA SER A 62 3.23 24.33 43.61
C SER A 62 1.73 24.00 43.67
N GLY A 63 1.32 23.06 44.53
CA GLY A 63 -0.09 22.73 44.78
C GLY A 63 -0.46 21.25 44.65
N LEU A 64 0.44 20.42 44.12
CA LEU A 64 0.34 18.95 44.10
C LEU A 64 1.62 18.35 44.71
N HIS A 65 1.74 17.02 44.69
CA HIS A 65 3.05 16.36 44.78
C HIS A 65 4.03 17.11 43.84
N PRO A 66 5.25 17.51 44.27
CA PRO A 66 6.01 18.56 43.60
C PRO A 66 6.76 18.08 42.36
N TYR A 67 6.02 17.73 41.30
CA TYR A 67 6.56 17.47 39.96
C TYR A 67 7.18 18.74 39.37
N PHE A 68 8.22 18.57 38.56
CA PHE A 68 8.81 19.65 37.77
C PHE A 68 8.52 19.46 36.27
N GLY A 69 7.95 20.49 35.64
CA GLY A 69 7.66 20.51 34.21
C GLY A 69 8.88 20.89 33.38
N VAL A 70 9.27 20.01 32.46
CA VAL A 70 10.30 20.24 31.44
C VAL A 70 9.62 20.47 30.10
N ARG A 71 10.00 21.52 29.36
CA ARG A 71 9.51 21.75 27.99
C ARG A 71 10.51 21.20 26.99
N LEU A 72 9.97 20.59 25.93
CA LEU A 72 10.74 19.95 24.87
C LEU A 72 10.09 20.19 23.51
N LYS A 73 10.90 20.12 22.45
CA LYS A 73 10.40 19.91 21.08
C LYS A 73 10.51 18.43 20.78
N ALA A 74 9.50 17.86 20.14
CA ALA A 74 9.56 16.51 19.61
C ALA A 74 8.96 16.46 18.21
N LYS A 75 9.57 15.68 17.32
CA LYS A 75 8.93 15.22 16.09
C LYS A 75 8.20 13.93 16.41
N LEU A 76 6.89 13.92 16.24
CA LEU A 76 6.06 12.73 16.42
C LEU A 76 5.74 12.14 15.05
N LEU A 77 6.06 10.86 14.85
CA LEU A 77 5.52 10.07 13.75
C LEU A 77 4.15 9.57 14.18
N LEU A 78 3.12 9.96 13.44
CA LEU A 78 1.72 9.71 13.77
C LEU A 78 1.09 8.78 12.72
N PHE A 79 0.19 7.91 13.19
CA PHE A 79 -0.79 7.21 12.37
C PHE A 79 -2.17 7.83 12.60
N SER A 80 -2.62 8.59 11.62
CA SER A 80 -3.84 9.40 11.59
C SER A 80 -4.71 9.00 10.39
N PRO A 81 -5.21 7.76 10.30
CA PRO A 81 -6.06 7.31 9.20
C PRO A 81 -7.41 8.05 9.22
N LYS A 82 -7.89 8.43 8.03
CA LYS A 82 -9.15 9.16 7.83
C LYS A 82 -9.97 8.51 6.71
N PRO A 83 -11.29 8.74 6.62
CA PRO A 83 -12.09 8.34 5.47
C PRO A 83 -11.46 8.75 4.13
N ASP A 84 -11.73 7.96 3.10
CA ASP A 84 -11.23 8.10 1.73
C ASP A 84 -9.72 7.94 1.53
N MET A 85 -8.94 7.68 2.59
CA MET A 85 -7.52 7.33 2.48
C MET A 85 -7.30 5.88 2.01
N LEU A 86 -6.21 5.65 1.25
CA LEU A 86 -5.74 4.33 0.84
C LEU A 86 -4.69 3.77 1.83
N LEU A 87 -5.10 2.78 2.60
CA LEU A 87 -4.23 2.03 3.51
C LEU A 87 -3.81 0.68 2.91
N GLU A 88 -2.71 0.15 3.42
CA GLU A 88 -2.18 -1.16 3.03
C GLU A 88 -1.97 -2.03 4.27
N GLY A 89 -2.38 -3.29 4.18
CA GLY A 89 -2.31 -4.21 5.32
C GLY A 89 -2.28 -5.67 4.91
N LYS A 90 -1.94 -6.52 5.87
CA LYS A 90 -1.82 -7.97 5.70
C LYS A 90 -3.12 -8.64 6.10
N VAL A 91 -3.74 -9.41 5.20
CA VAL A 91 -4.90 -10.25 5.54
C VAL A 91 -4.48 -11.30 6.55
N VAL A 92 -5.17 -11.34 7.70
CA VAL A 92 -4.88 -12.29 8.80
C VAL A 92 -5.96 -13.37 8.96
N LYS A 93 -7.21 -13.06 8.60
CA LYS A 93 -8.34 -13.99 8.62
C LYS A 93 -9.29 -13.64 7.47
N LEU A 94 -9.98 -14.63 6.92
CA LEU A 94 -11.15 -14.45 6.07
C LEU A 94 -12.39 -14.99 6.80
N THR A 95 -13.56 -14.64 6.29
CA THR A 95 -14.78 -15.43 6.42
C THR A 95 -15.46 -15.43 5.05
N GLN A 96 -16.68 -15.96 4.94
CA GLN A 96 -17.51 -15.75 3.76
C GLN A 96 -17.89 -14.28 3.56
N ASP A 97 -18.12 -13.58 4.68
CA ASP A 97 -18.81 -12.28 4.72
C ASP A 97 -17.85 -11.12 5.11
N SER A 98 -16.55 -11.42 5.31
CA SER A 98 -15.53 -10.42 5.68
C SER A 98 -14.09 -10.78 5.28
N ILE A 99 -13.26 -9.73 5.19
CA ILE A 99 -11.79 -9.80 5.14
C ILE A 99 -11.23 -9.06 6.37
N HIS A 100 -10.47 -9.76 7.22
CA HIS A 100 -9.78 -9.17 8.37
C HIS A 100 -8.30 -8.89 8.03
N VAL A 101 -7.84 -7.69 8.35
CA VAL A 101 -6.54 -7.15 7.94
C VAL A 101 -5.83 -6.53 9.15
N ILE A 102 -4.51 -6.63 9.23
CA ILE A 102 -3.70 -5.83 10.15
C ILE A 102 -2.90 -4.78 9.35
N VAL A 103 -3.03 -3.52 9.76
CA VAL A 103 -2.31 -2.35 9.24
C VAL A 103 -1.16 -2.01 10.20
N LEU A 104 0.03 -1.78 9.64
CA LEU A 104 1.28 -1.44 10.35
C LEU A 104 1.70 -2.39 11.50
N GLY A 105 1.05 -3.55 11.64
CA GLY A 105 1.33 -4.55 12.67
C GLY A 105 0.50 -4.43 13.96
N PHE A 106 -0.30 -3.36 14.13
CA PHE A 106 -1.05 -3.12 15.38
C PHE A 106 -2.53 -2.75 15.18
N SER A 107 -2.89 -1.99 14.13
CA SER A 107 -4.28 -1.57 13.91
C SER A 107 -5.04 -2.66 13.14
N SER A 108 -6.24 -3.01 13.63
CA SER A 108 -7.13 -3.97 12.97
C SER A 108 -8.04 -3.26 11.97
N ALA A 109 -8.26 -3.87 10.82
CA ALA A 109 -9.25 -3.42 9.85
C ALA A 109 -10.15 -4.57 9.38
N ILE A 110 -11.43 -4.27 9.14
CA ILE A 110 -12.42 -5.20 8.59
C ILE A 110 -13.06 -4.59 7.34
N ILE A 111 -13.19 -5.42 6.31
CA ILE A 111 -13.92 -5.15 5.07
C ILE A 111 -15.08 -6.14 5.04
N ALA A 112 -16.32 -5.68 5.04
CA ALA A 112 -17.54 -6.51 5.03
C ALA A 112 -17.95 -6.91 3.59
N GLU A 113 -18.87 -7.86 3.40
CA GLU A 113 -19.27 -8.32 2.05
C GLU A 113 -19.78 -7.18 1.15
N ASP A 114 -20.63 -6.28 1.68
CA ASP A 114 -21.12 -5.11 0.94
C ASP A 114 -20.00 -4.18 0.46
N ASP A 115 -18.85 -4.23 1.11
CA ASP A 115 -17.64 -3.46 0.81
C ASP A 115 -16.63 -4.23 -0.07
N ILE A 116 -16.97 -5.43 -0.52
CA ILE A 116 -16.17 -6.25 -1.45
C ILE A 116 -16.81 -6.21 -2.84
N ARG A 117 -16.02 -5.89 -3.87
CA ARG A 117 -16.54 -5.82 -5.25
C ARG A 117 -17.12 -7.15 -5.70
N GLN A 118 -18.27 -7.10 -6.37
CA GLN A 118 -19.07 -8.28 -6.73
C GLN A 118 -18.36 -9.29 -7.64
N GLU A 119 -17.29 -8.93 -8.35
CA GLU A 119 -16.48 -9.91 -9.09
C GLU A 119 -15.68 -10.83 -8.17
N PHE A 120 -15.29 -10.39 -6.97
CA PHE A 120 -14.73 -11.29 -5.97
C PHE A 120 -15.83 -12.18 -5.42
N LYS A 121 -15.57 -13.49 -5.41
CA LYS A 121 -16.39 -14.43 -4.66
C LYS A 121 -15.54 -15.29 -3.75
N TYR A 122 -16.05 -15.46 -2.54
CA TYR A 122 -15.53 -16.37 -1.52
C TYR A 122 -15.53 -17.81 -2.05
N LYS A 123 -14.47 -18.56 -1.75
CA LYS A 123 -14.28 -19.95 -2.14
C LYS A 123 -13.48 -20.67 -1.08
N LEU A 124 -14.04 -21.77 -0.55
CA LEU A 124 -13.25 -22.77 0.18
C LEU A 124 -12.67 -23.75 -0.84
N LYS A 125 -11.35 -23.96 -0.85
CA LYS A 125 -10.70 -24.99 -1.69
C LYS A 125 -9.51 -25.60 -0.95
N HIS A 126 -9.53 -26.92 -0.78
CA HIS A 126 -8.55 -27.68 0.03
C HIS A 126 -8.39 -27.12 1.46
N GLY A 127 -9.49 -26.71 2.10
CA GLY A 127 -9.47 -26.07 3.42
C GLY A 127 -8.99 -24.61 3.44
N GLU A 128 -8.28 -24.14 2.40
CA GLU A 128 -7.93 -22.72 2.28
C GLU A 128 -9.15 -21.88 1.83
N GLU A 129 -9.53 -20.94 2.69
CA GLU A 129 -10.38 -19.79 2.39
C GLU A 129 -9.70 -18.83 1.41
N ARG A 130 -10.44 -18.30 0.42
CA ARG A 130 -9.96 -17.24 -0.48
C ARG A 130 -11.11 -16.44 -1.09
N PHE A 131 -10.90 -15.15 -1.31
CA PHE A 131 -11.67 -14.38 -2.29
C PHE A 131 -10.95 -14.42 -3.63
N ALA A 132 -11.65 -14.74 -4.71
CA ALA A 132 -11.06 -14.80 -6.06
C ALA A 132 -11.96 -14.10 -7.08
N SER A 133 -11.39 -13.16 -7.83
CA SER A 133 -12.11 -12.41 -8.87
C SER A 133 -12.58 -13.33 -10.01
N ARG A 134 -13.80 -13.09 -10.49
CA ARG A 134 -14.40 -13.70 -11.68
C ARG A 134 -13.86 -13.10 -12.97
N SER A 135 -13.58 -11.80 -13.00
CA SER A 135 -13.05 -11.10 -14.17
C SER A 135 -11.55 -11.34 -14.34
N ASN A 136 -10.78 -11.37 -13.24
CA ASN A 136 -9.34 -11.64 -13.27
C ASN A 136 -8.97 -12.84 -12.40
N LYS A 137 -8.79 -14.01 -13.04
CA LYS A 137 -8.41 -15.27 -12.37
C LYS A 137 -7.07 -15.22 -11.61
N ARG A 138 -6.24 -14.19 -11.82
CA ARG A 138 -4.99 -13.95 -11.05
C ARG A 138 -5.21 -13.09 -9.80
N HIS A 139 -6.35 -12.39 -9.68
CA HIS A 139 -6.67 -11.60 -8.49
C HIS A 139 -7.28 -12.51 -7.41
N VAL A 140 -6.41 -12.99 -6.52
CA VAL A 140 -6.78 -13.82 -5.37
C VAL A 140 -6.31 -13.13 -4.10
N ILE A 141 -7.20 -13.04 -3.12
CA ILE A 141 -6.93 -12.59 -1.76
C ILE A 141 -7.09 -13.81 -0.85
N LYS A 142 -6.02 -14.17 -0.15
CA LYS A 142 -6.01 -15.22 0.90
C LYS A 142 -5.23 -14.74 2.13
N VAL A 143 -5.31 -15.46 3.25
CA VAL A 143 -4.50 -15.16 4.44
C VAL A 143 -3.01 -15.02 4.08
N GLY A 144 -2.36 -13.98 4.63
CA GLY A 144 -0.99 -13.58 4.32
C GLY A 144 -0.83 -12.66 3.10
N THR A 145 -1.91 -12.37 2.34
CA THR A 145 -1.85 -11.43 1.20
C THR A 145 -1.76 -9.99 1.71
N MET A 146 -0.87 -9.18 1.12
CA MET A 146 -0.90 -7.72 1.28
C MET A 146 -1.94 -7.11 0.33
N ILE A 147 -2.89 -6.36 0.87
CA ILE A 147 -3.94 -5.67 0.11
C ILE A 147 -3.92 -4.16 0.40
N ARG A 148 -4.26 -3.37 -0.62
CA ARG A 148 -4.61 -1.94 -0.50
C ARG A 148 -6.12 -1.82 -0.41
N PHE A 149 -6.65 -0.98 0.47
CA PHE A 149 -8.08 -0.76 0.66
C PHE A 149 -8.37 0.72 1.01
N LEU A 150 -9.60 1.18 0.74
CA LEU A 150 -10.06 2.51 1.10
C LEU A 150 -10.60 2.50 2.54
N VAL A 151 -10.29 3.52 3.34
CA VAL A 151 -10.92 3.72 4.66
C VAL A 151 -12.32 4.28 4.50
N LYS A 152 -13.31 3.69 5.18
CA LYS A 152 -14.66 4.25 5.33
C LYS A 152 -14.85 4.97 6.66
N SER A 153 -14.38 4.38 7.75
CA SER A 153 -14.43 4.96 9.09
C SER A 153 -13.33 4.38 9.97
N VAL A 154 -13.03 5.08 11.06
CA VAL A 154 -12.05 4.66 12.07
C VAL A 154 -12.67 4.84 13.44
N ASP A 155 -12.74 3.76 14.20
CA ASP A 155 -12.92 3.79 15.64
C ASP A 155 -11.59 4.18 16.30
N LYS A 156 -11.62 5.27 17.05
CA LYS A 156 -10.44 5.88 17.68
C LYS A 156 -10.11 5.29 19.06
N GLU A 157 -11.07 4.63 19.70
CA GLU A 157 -10.90 4.06 21.04
C GLU A 157 -10.22 2.68 20.95
N ILE A 158 -10.69 1.83 20.02
CA ILE A 158 -10.12 0.49 19.78
C ILE A 158 -9.22 0.40 18.54
N LEU A 159 -8.88 1.54 17.92
CA LEU A 159 -8.00 1.65 16.74
C LEU A 159 -8.41 0.73 15.57
N HIS A 160 -9.72 0.60 15.38
CA HIS A 160 -10.34 -0.34 14.45
C HIS A 160 -10.89 0.37 13.21
N ILE A 161 -10.53 -0.12 12.03
CA ILE A 161 -10.80 0.55 10.75
C ILE A 161 -11.87 -0.22 9.96
N SER A 162 -12.93 0.47 9.54
CA SER A 162 -13.83 -0.03 8.48
C SER A 162 -13.20 0.27 7.12
N GLY A 163 -13.00 -0.76 6.31
CA GLY A 163 -12.36 -0.66 5.00
C GLY A 163 -13.27 -1.09 3.85
N SER A 164 -12.93 -0.66 2.63
CA SER A 164 -13.63 -1.02 1.40
C SER A 164 -12.68 -1.39 0.26
N LEU A 165 -13.09 -2.38 -0.53
CA LEU A 165 -12.48 -2.74 -1.81
C LEU A 165 -13.28 -2.20 -3.01
N ILE A 166 -14.39 -1.47 -2.81
CA ILE A 166 -15.24 -0.96 -3.91
C ILE A 166 -14.44 -0.18 -4.98
N PRO A 167 -13.49 0.73 -4.65
CA PRO A 167 -12.72 1.46 -5.66
C PRO A 167 -11.74 0.57 -6.43
N ALA A 168 -11.62 0.75 -7.75
CA ALA A 168 -10.81 -0.12 -8.62
C ALA A 168 -9.33 -0.23 -8.22
N GLN A 169 -8.75 0.82 -7.61
CA GLN A 169 -7.35 0.87 -7.13
C GLN A 169 -7.06 0.04 -5.86
N THR A 170 -7.94 -0.89 -5.48
CA THR A 170 -7.84 -1.68 -4.24
C THR A 170 -7.86 -3.20 -4.50
N GLY A 171 -7.40 -3.96 -3.51
CA GLY A 171 -7.20 -5.41 -3.55
C GLY A 171 -5.72 -5.79 -3.41
N SER A 172 -5.35 -7.00 -3.85
CA SER A 172 -3.96 -7.50 -3.78
C SER A 172 -2.97 -6.59 -4.51
N ILE A 173 -2.02 -6.02 -3.76
CA ILE A 173 -1.04 -5.00 -4.22
C ILE A 173 -0.20 -5.54 -5.38
N ARG A 174 0.28 -6.78 -5.26
CA ARG A 174 1.09 -7.51 -6.26
C ARG A 174 0.45 -7.68 -7.65
N LEU A 175 -0.83 -7.32 -7.81
CA LEU A 175 -1.52 -7.26 -9.10
C LEU A 175 -1.77 -5.81 -9.54
N LEU A 176 -2.12 -4.91 -8.61
CA LEU A 176 -2.30 -3.49 -8.90
C LEU A 176 -1.05 -2.88 -9.53
N ASP A 177 0.12 -3.10 -8.93
CA ASP A 177 1.40 -2.56 -9.41
C ASP A 177 1.77 -3.08 -10.82
N LYS A 178 1.41 -4.33 -11.13
CA LYS A 178 1.65 -4.94 -12.45
C LYS A 178 0.75 -4.33 -13.52
N ASN A 179 -0.52 -4.11 -13.18
CA ASN A 179 -1.46 -3.47 -14.09
C ASN A 179 -1.05 -2.02 -14.39
N SER A 180 -0.42 -1.28 -13.46
CA SER A 180 0.10 0.06 -13.77
C SER A 180 1.26 0.04 -14.77
N GLU A 181 2.19 -0.92 -14.67
CA GLU A 181 3.27 -1.08 -15.65
C GLU A 181 2.73 -1.43 -17.04
N ASP A 182 1.80 -2.39 -17.15
CA ASP A 182 1.17 -2.77 -18.43
C ASP A 182 0.39 -1.59 -19.08
N VAL A 183 -0.22 -0.70 -18.28
CA VAL A 183 -0.88 0.52 -18.76
C VAL A 183 0.13 1.57 -19.25
N LEU A 184 1.22 1.80 -18.51
CA LEU A 184 2.29 2.73 -18.93
C LEU A 184 2.98 2.28 -20.23
N LEU A 185 3.12 0.96 -20.43
CA LEU A 185 3.67 0.38 -21.66
C LEU A 185 2.71 0.50 -22.85
N THR A 186 1.40 0.40 -22.65
CA THR A 186 0.42 0.53 -23.75
C THR A 186 0.25 1.96 -24.23
N ASP A 187 0.32 2.97 -23.35
CA ASP A 187 0.18 4.38 -23.76
C ASP A 187 1.36 4.86 -24.63
N ARG A 188 2.58 4.43 -24.32
CA ARG A 188 3.76 4.64 -25.20
C ARG A 188 3.62 4.01 -26.59
N GLY A 189 2.85 2.93 -26.73
CA GLY A 189 2.59 2.27 -28.01
C GLY A 189 1.70 3.09 -28.95
N ASN A 190 0.72 3.81 -28.41
CA ASN A 190 -0.30 4.50 -29.22
C ASN A 190 0.19 5.78 -29.89
N LYS A 191 1.22 6.45 -29.33
CA LYS A 191 1.72 7.73 -29.86
C LYS A 191 2.47 7.63 -31.19
N LYS A 192 2.80 6.41 -31.68
CA LYS A 192 3.58 6.18 -32.91
C LYS A 192 2.74 5.77 -34.14
N ARG A 193 1.44 6.12 -34.17
CA ARG A 193 0.47 5.71 -35.21
C ARG A 193 -0.48 6.83 -35.71
N ARG A 194 -0.14 8.11 -35.51
CA ARG A 194 -0.98 9.26 -35.91
C ARG A 194 -0.24 10.38 -36.65
N GLU A 195 0.81 10.05 -37.40
CA GLU A 195 1.51 10.98 -38.31
C GLU A 195 1.85 10.24 -39.62
N SER A 196 0.90 10.21 -40.57
CA SER A 196 1.10 9.75 -41.96
C SER A 196 -0.18 9.93 -42.81
N ASP A 197 -0.67 11.16 -42.99
CA ASP A 197 -1.72 11.47 -43.99
C ASP A 197 -1.49 12.87 -44.61
N GLY A 198 -1.43 12.91 -45.95
CA GLY A 198 -1.08 14.08 -46.78
C GLY A 198 0.41 14.48 -46.76
N GLU A 199 1.00 15.11 -47.78
CA GLU A 199 0.66 15.39 -49.20
C GLU A 199 1.99 15.86 -49.87
N THR A 200 2.24 15.89 -51.19
CA THR A 200 1.42 15.65 -52.40
C THR A 200 2.29 15.05 -53.54
N LYS A 201 1.79 15.05 -54.78
CA LYS A 201 2.41 14.49 -56.01
C LYS A 201 3.39 15.45 -56.69
N THR A 202 4.47 14.90 -57.25
CA THR A 202 5.05 15.35 -58.54
C THR A 202 5.48 14.14 -59.38
N ARG A 203 5.48 14.31 -60.71
CA ARG A 203 6.01 13.33 -61.69
C ARG A 203 7.45 13.70 -62.04
N ASP A 204 8.23 12.73 -62.53
CA ASP A 204 8.91 12.93 -63.82
C ASP A 204 9.12 11.60 -64.59
N HIS A 205 9.56 11.68 -65.85
CA HIS A 205 9.75 10.56 -66.78
C HIS A 205 11.24 10.28 -67.08
N GLY A 206 11.62 9.00 -67.23
CA GLY A 206 12.94 8.55 -67.69
C GLY A 206 12.95 7.04 -67.98
N THR A 207 13.80 6.56 -68.90
CA THR A 207 13.55 5.28 -69.60
C THR A 207 14.82 4.48 -69.97
N VAL A 208 14.66 3.15 -70.11
CA VAL A 208 15.54 2.14 -70.75
C VAL A 208 16.72 1.59 -69.92
N GLY A 209 16.84 0.25 -69.90
CA GLY A 209 18.05 -0.50 -69.53
C GLY A 209 17.93 -1.31 -68.21
N GLY A 210 17.95 -2.66 -68.18
CA GLY A 210 17.90 -3.65 -69.27
C GLY A 210 18.93 -4.78 -69.12
N ASN A 211 18.55 -5.89 -68.46
CA ASN A 211 19.04 -7.26 -68.71
C ASN A 211 18.28 -8.28 -67.83
N ALA A 212 18.41 -9.58 -68.12
CA ALA A 212 17.59 -10.67 -67.55
C ALA A 212 18.43 -11.78 -66.87
N PHE A 213 17.74 -12.85 -66.43
CA PHE A 213 18.28 -14.09 -65.82
C PHE A 213 18.78 -13.94 -64.35
N SER A 214 18.61 -14.90 -63.44
CA SER A 214 17.91 -16.20 -63.50
C SER A 214 17.54 -16.77 -62.10
N LEU A 215 16.50 -17.62 -62.07
CA LEU A 215 16.25 -18.80 -61.20
C LEU A 215 16.41 -18.76 -59.65
N ASN A 216 15.33 -19.19 -58.97
CA ASN A 216 15.20 -20.26 -57.94
C ASN A 216 16.38 -20.53 -56.94
N ASN A 217 16.19 -20.77 -55.63
CA ASN A 217 14.98 -20.91 -54.77
C ASN A 217 15.32 -20.39 -53.32
N ASP A 218 15.01 -20.93 -52.12
CA ASP A 218 14.33 -22.16 -51.65
C ASP A 218 13.66 -22.00 -50.25
N HIS A 219 12.60 -22.77 -49.99
CA HIS A 219 11.92 -23.01 -48.69
C HIS A 219 11.11 -24.32 -48.78
N PRO A 220 10.75 -25.03 -47.68
CA PRO A 220 11.25 -25.00 -46.30
C PRO A 220 11.51 -26.42 -45.71
N ILE A 221 11.96 -26.55 -44.44
CA ILE A 221 11.91 -27.84 -43.70
C ILE A 221 11.23 -27.70 -42.31
N LYS A 222 10.17 -28.49 -42.10
CA LYS A 222 9.54 -28.78 -40.79
C LYS A 222 10.13 -30.04 -40.15
N LYS A 223 10.17 -30.10 -38.81
CA LYS A 223 10.00 -31.30 -37.93
C LYS A 223 10.13 -30.87 -36.46
N SER A 224 9.58 -31.56 -35.44
CA SER A 224 8.34 -32.33 -35.30
C SER A 224 8.15 -32.68 -33.81
N LYS A 225 6.93 -32.61 -33.26
CA LYS A 225 6.67 -33.04 -31.86
C LYS A 225 6.87 -34.56 -31.69
N ARG A 226 7.23 -35.01 -30.48
CA ARG A 226 7.17 -36.43 -30.09
C ARG A 226 6.56 -36.58 -28.69
N HIS A 227 5.40 -37.25 -28.59
CA HIS A 227 4.85 -37.73 -27.32
C HIS A 227 5.44 -39.10 -26.95
N LYS A 228 5.35 -39.47 -25.67
CA LYS A 228 5.39 -40.85 -25.16
C LYS A 228 4.33 -40.99 -24.06
N ILE A 229 3.67 -42.14 -24.02
CA ILE A 229 2.64 -42.53 -23.03
C ILE A 229 2.81 -44.04 -22.76
N ALA A 230 2.65 -44.46 -21.49
CA ALA A 230 2.47 -45.84 -21.01
C ALA A 230 3.67 -46.82 -21.24
N ASN A 231 3.83 -47.93 -20.51
CA ASN A 231 2.83 -48.79 -19.86
C ASN A 231 3.23 -49.27 -18.44
N ASN A 232 2.28 -49.95 -17.77
CA ASN A 232 2.42 -50.55 -16.45
C ASN A 232 3.40 -51.74 -16.41
N ASN A 233 3.90 -52.05 -15.21
CA ASN A 233 3.60 -53.31 -14.52
C ASN A 233 3.44 -53.02 -13.01
#